data_AF-A0A9D1N9K6-F1
#
_entry.id   AF-A0A9D1N9K6-F1
#
_cell.length_a   1.000
_cell.length_b   1.000
_cell.length_c   1.000
_cell.angle_alpha   90.00
_cell.angle_beta   90.00
_cell.angle_gamma   90.00
#
_symmetry.space_group_name_H-M   'P 1'
#
loop_
_entity.id
_entity.type
_entity.pdbx_description
1 polymer ?
#
loop_
_entity_poly.entity_id
_entity_poly.type
_entity_poly.pdbx_seq_one_letter_code
_entity_poly.pdbx_strand_id
1 'polypeptide(L)'
;MQEVKFQIQFQKVTGGRFPMLKLRSATYVRATRRLTVRFMIDAASVKSFSREDEEAVAAAVAEMFGSIDTSVEYIRTHADRDTVMASIVAFFNEFNRFALRGLDADASKVEVTKDDIKVTLFLDTPLADLLKSSSADRQLADWLDSSFNQRSVVQIVGTGMPELQKERPVASTSFAGFATRLVSISEAVKIYAKGSMEAVSQMPMYIADLKPAENAVICGKVSGLAVRKYKNKRYDPQKPSVQPPELKLVRFNLDDTTGMVECVCFPSPSKEKELEKLHDGMTVVCVGQAAVSAHTGALGLTCAAVFSCKIDYDSLKKINRRSAPAKYTVVSPEPYTEPEELPDNLLDYAAPEGAQKSEEDRAVPAAMLGKTFVVMDFEATDKDMTAEPIELAALKIKDGVAVETFGSLLDPGKHIAPEITKLTGINDRMVEGKPSFVEILPDFFKFAEGAVLVGHNIDGYDFPLLRKYSDKAGFLFDNERMDTLTLAKKYIPNSEVPRYSLEELAKHFGISHRNAHRAMADVMATAELLRIILKRAEK
;
A
#
# COMPACT_ATOMS: atom_id res chain seq x y z
N MET A 1 -5.35 35.40 -29.84
CA MET A 1 -5.27 35.23 -31.31
C MET A 1 -6.04 33.95 -31.66
N GLN A 2 -6.92 33.96 -32.65
CA GLN A 2 -7.66 32.74 -33.04
C GLN A 2 -6.68 31.70 -33.60
N GLU A 3 -6.79 30.45 -33.13
CA GLU A 3 -5.88 29.32 -33.39
C GLU A 3 -5.54 29.15 -34.88
N VAL A 4 -6.54 29.31 -35.75
CA VAL A 4 -6.40 29.23 -37.22
C VAL A 4 -5.47 30.32 -37.78
N LYS A 5 -5.53 31.55 -37.27
CA LYS A 5 -4.70 32.66 -37.76
C LYS A 5 -3.22 32.48 -37.38
N PHE A 6 -2.98 31.93 -36.20
CA PHE A 6 -1.63 31.59 -35.76
C PHE A 6 -1.00 30.53 -36.66
N GLN A 7 -1.74 29.45 -36.94
CA GLN A 7 -1.24 28.33 -37.73
C GLN A 7 -0.86 28.74 -39.16
N ILE A 8 -1.66 29.60 -39.80
CA ILE A 8 -1.36 30.12 -41.15
C ILE A 8 -0.07 30.94 -41.18
N GLN A 9 0.11 31.82 -40.18
CA GLN A 9 1.31 32.65 -40.09
C GLN A 9 2.55 31.82 -39.76
N PHE A 10 2.43 30.84 -38.86
CA PHE A 10 3.50 29.92 -38.50
C PHE A 10 3.97 29.08 -39.70
N GLN A 11 3.04 28.58 -40.53
CA GLN A 11 3.40 27.89 -41.78
C GLN A 11 4.12 28.82 -42.76
N LYS A 12 3.74 30.10 -42.85
CA LYS A 12 4.39 31.07 -43.75
C LYS A 12 5.84 31.36 -43.34
N VAL A 13 6.10 31.55 -42.04
CA VAL A 13 7.45 31.84 -41.52
C VAL A 13 8.36 30.61 -41.62
N THR A 14 7.83 29.42 -41.36
CA THR A 14 8.61 28.17 -41.44
C THR A 14 8.70 27.58 -42.85
N GLY A 15 8.10 28.24 -43.86
CA GLY A 15 8.02 27.72 -45.23
C GLY A 15 7.29 26.37 -45.33
N GLY A 16 6.43 26.04 -44.36
CA GLY A 16 5.70 24.76 -44.28
C GLY A 16 6.53 23.57 -43.79
N ARG A 17 7.73 23.79 -43.25
CA ARG A 17 8.66 22.73 -42.82
C ARG A 17 8.14 21.84 -41.68
N PHE A 18 7.21 22.35 -40.85
CA PHE A 18 6.70 21.62 -39.67
C PHE A 18 5.18 21.42 -39.69
N PRO A 19 4.64 20.63 -40.63
CA PRO A 19 3.19 20.42 -40.76
C PRO A 19 2.60 19.55 -39.63
N MET A 20 3.42 18.77 -38.93
CA MET A 20 3.03 17.88 -37.84
C MET A 20 2.69 18.62 -36.53
N LEU A 21 3.07 19.90 -36.41
CA LEU A 21 2.86 20.68 -35.20
C LEU A 21 1.53 21.44 -35.24
N LYS A 22 0.65 21.22 -34.26
CA LYS A 22 -0.64 21.93 -34.11
C LYS A 22 -0.66 22.77 -32.84
N LEU A 23 -1.07 24.04 -32.89
CA LEU A 23 -1.16 24.86 -31.68
C LEU A 23 -2.21 24.31 -30.69
N ARG A 24 -1.82 24.03 -29.45
CA ARG A 24 -2.74 23.71 -28.34
C ARG A 24 -3.16 24.97 -27.58
N SER A 25 -2.21 25.83 -27.24
CA SER A 25 -2.47 27.03 -26.46
C SER A 25 -1.31 28.02 -26.56
N ALA A 26 -1.61 29.31 -26.55
CA ALA A 26 -0.61 30.36 -26.38
C ALA A 26 -1.00 31.26 -25.20
N THR A 27 -0.24 31.19 -24.11
CA THR A 27 -0.55 31.86 -22.84
C THR A 27 0.48 32.93 -22.54
N TYR A 28 0.03 34.19 -22.47
CA TYR A 28 0.87 35.32 -22.10
C TYR A 28 0.70 35.68 -20.63
N VAL A 29 1.81 35.68 -19.90
CA VAL A 29 1.82 36.05 -18.47
C VAL A 29 2.34 37.48 -18.34
N ARG A 30 1.45 38.40 -17.93
CA ARG A 30 1.78 39.83 -17.82
C ARG A 30 2.88 40.12 -16.80
N ALA A 31 2.93 39.37 -15.70
CA ALA A 31 3.90 39.57 -14.63
C ALA A 31 5.34 39.34 -15.07
N THR A 32 5.56 38.36 -15.94
CA THR A 32 6.89 37.97 -16.44
C THR A 32 7.15 38.42 -17.88
N ARG A 33 6.16 39.05 -18.52
CA ARG A 33 6.17 39.47 -19.94
C ARG A 33 6.58 38.36 -20.90
N ARG A 34 6.23 37.10 -20.56
CA ARG A 34 6.58 35.91 -21.32
C ARG A 34 5.34 35.28 -21.97
N LEU A 35 5.47 34.93 -23.25
CA LEU A 35 4.48 34.17 -24.03
C LEU A 35 4.92 32.71 -24.13
N THR A 36 4.12 31.79 -23.59
CA THR A 36 4.35 30.34 -23.75
C THR A 36 3.43 29.78 -24.82
N VAL A 37 4.00 29.19 -25.86
CA VAL A 37 3.29 28.61 -27.00
C VAL A 37 3.45 27.09 -26.97
N ARG A 38 2.33 26.37 -26.85
CA ARG A 38 2.32 24.91 -26.76
C ARG A 38 1.82 24.29 -28.05
N PHE A 39 2.59 23.39 -28.64
CA PHE A 39 2.23 22.62 -29.83
C PHE A 39 1.90 21.17 -29.49
N MET A 40 1.05 20.52 -30.27
CA MET A 40 0.85 19.08 -30.29
C MET A 40 1.62 18.48 -31.46
N ILE A 41 2.24 17.33 -31.26
CA ILE A 41 3.04 16.59 -32.24
C ILE A 41 2.66 15.11 -32.19
N ASP A 42 2.57 14.43 -33.32
CA ASP A 42 2.36 12.97 -33.30
C ASP A 42 3.67 12.23 -32.94
N ALA A 43 3.57 11.24 -32.04
CA ALA A 43 4.63 10.36 -31.55
C ALA A 43 5.41 9.56 -32.62
N ALA A 44 4.90 9.39 -33.85
CA ALA A 44 5.65 8.83 -34.98
C ALA A 44 6.62 9.87 -35.54
N SER A 45 6.16 11.12 -35.69
CA SER A 45 6.98 12.25 -36.13
C SER A 45 8.00 12.71 -35.09
N VAL A 46 7.79 12.39 -33.81
CA VAL A 46 8.74 12.65 -32.71
C VAL A 46 10.10 11.98 -32.93
N LYS A 47 10.15 10.78 -33.51
CA LYS A 47 11.42 10.06 -33.72
C LYS A 47 12.33 10.74 -34.75
N SER A 48 11.73 11.51 -35.67
CA SER A 48 12.43 12.31 -36.69
C SER A 48 12.56 13.78 -36.33
N PHE A 49 12.00 14.22 -35.19
CA PHE A 49 12.03 15.61 -34.75
C PHE A 49 13.28 15.86 -33.92
N SER A 50 14.26 16.53 -34.52
CA SER A 50 15.58 16.72 -33.93
C SER A 50 15.67 17.97 -33.06
N ARG A 51 16.74 18.09 -32.27
CA ARG A 51 17.02 19.30 -31.48
C ARG A 51 17.23 20.54 -32.36
N GLU A 52 17.76 20.38 -33.57
CA GLU A 52 17.89 21.46 -34.55
C GLU A 52 16.51 21.94 -35.05
N ASP A 53 15.52 21.05 -35.12
CA ASP A 53 14.14 21.40 -35.48
C ASP A 53 13.41 22.12 -34.34
N GLU A 54 13.67 21.77 -33.08
CA GLU A 54 13.17 22.50 -31.90
C GLU A 54 13.70 23.94 -31.88
N GLU A 55 14.99 24.13 -32.14
CA GLU A 55 15.62 25.45 -32.22
C GLU A 55 15.07 26.29 -33.38
N ALA A 56 14.83 25.67 -34.54
CA ALA A 56 14.23 26.33 -35.71
C ALA A 56 12.77 26.76 -35.45
N VAL A 57 11.98 25.94 -34.74
CA VAL A 57 10.61 26.30 -34.37
C VAL A 57 10.58 27.41 -33.32
N ALA A 58 11.47 27.38 -32.33
CA ALA A 58 11.60 28.45 -31.33
C ALA A 58 11.98 29.79 -31.99
N ALA A 59 12.91 29.79 -32.95
CA ALA A 59 13.27 30.97 -33.72
C ALA A 59 12.09 31.52 -34.54
N ALA A 60 11.31 30.65 -35.19
CA ALA A 60 10.14 31.05 -35.96
C ALA A 60 9.04 31.65 -35.07
N VAL A 61 8.81 31.09 -33.88
CA VAL A 61 7.85 31.67 -32.91
C VAL A 61 8.34 33.01 -32.38
N ALA A 62 9.63 33.16 -32.09
CA ALA A 62 10.22 34.42 -31.66
C ALA A 62 10.10 35.51 -32.76
N GLU A 63 10.33 35.17 -34.02
CA GLU A 63 10.15 36.08 -35.17
C GLU A 63 8.69 36.55 -35.30
N MET A 64 7.72 35.66 -35.06
CA MET A 64 6.29 36.00 -35.13
C MET A 64 5.83 37.00 -34.07
N PHE A 65 6.47 37.02 -32.90
CA PHE A 65 6.06 37.86 -31.77
C PHE A 65 7.08 38.95 -31.39
N GLY A 66 8.22 39.01 -32.07
CA GLY A 66 9.19 40.09 -32.01
C GLY A 66 9.75 40.34 -30.61
N SER A 67 9.39 41.49 -30.03
CA SER A 67 9.94 42.02 -28.76
C SER A 67 9.38 41.39 -27.48
N ILE A 68 8.63 40.29 -27.62
CA ILE A 68 8.05 39.54 -26.50
C ILE A 68 8.93 38.33 -26.22
N ASP A 69 9.26 38.10 -24.95
CA ASP A 69 10.00 36.89 -24.55
C ASP A 69 9.12 35.65 -24.80
N THR A 70 9.58 34.71 -25.62
CA THR A 70 8.78 33.55 -26.04
C THR A 70 9.40 32.22 -25.59
N SER A 71 8.54 31.28 -25.23
CA SER A 71 8.90 29.90 -24.87
C SER A 71 8.01 28.93 -25.62
N VAL A 72 8.58 27.84 -26.15
CA VAL A 72 7.84 26.83 -26.93
C VAL A 72 7.86 25.49 -26.21
N GLU A 73 6.70 24.82 -26.13
CA GLU A 73 6.54 23.50 -25.53
C GLU A 73 5.81 22.54 -26.48
N TYR A 74 6.05 21.23 -26.42
CA TYR A 74 5.46 20.22 -27.31
C TYR A 74 4.71 19.11 -26.56
N ILE A 75 3.63 18.60 -27.13
CA ILE A 75 2.67 17.67 -26.50
C ILE A 75 2.41 16.50 -27.46
N ARG A 76 2.76 15.27 -27.09
CA ARG A 76 2.79 14.12 -28.02
C ARG A 76 1.44 13.38 -28.10
N THR A 77 0.93 13.00 -29.29
CA THR A 77 -0.32 12.20 -29.43
C THR A 77 -0.18 11.02 -30.40
N HIS A 78 -0.17 9.78 -29.89
CA HIS A 78 -0.61 8.56 -30.60
C HIS A 78 -1.64 7.86 -29.72
N ALA A 79 -2.66 7.26 -30.34
CA ALA A 79 -3.35 6.12 -29.76
C ALA A 79 -2.57 4.88 -30.19
N ASP A 80 -1.64 4.44 -29.35
CA ASP A 80 -1.15 3.07 -29.37
C ASP A 80 -1.93 2.27 -28.33
N ARG A 81 -1.76 0.94 -28.33
CA ARG A 81 -2.43 0.05 -27.37
C ARG A 81 -2.26 0.56 -25.93
N ASP A 82 -1.07 1.01 -25.58
CA ASP A 82 -0.73 1.37 -24.20
C ASP A 82 -1.39 2.69 -23.78
N THR A 83 -1.49 3.66 -24.69
CA THR A 83 -2.20 4.93 -24.45
C THR A 83 -3.71 4.74 -24.38
N VAL A 84 -4.28 3.89 -25.24
CA VAL A 84 -5.72 3.54 -25.15
C VAL A 84 -5.99 2.80 -23.84
N MET A 85 -5.14 1.85 -23.46
CA MET A 85 -5.25 1.15 -22.16
C MET A 85 -5.10 2.11 -20.98
N ALA A 86 -4.19 3.08 -21.02
CA ALA A 86 -4.06 4.10 -19.98
C ALA A 86 -5.33 4.97 -19.86
N SER A 87 -5.98 5.29 -20.99
CA SER A 87 -7.25 6.01 -20.99
C SER A 87 -8.42 5.17 -20.48
N ILE A 88 -8.44 3.87 -20.78
CA ILE A 88 -9.40 2.90 -20.19
C ILE A 88 -9.21 2.82 -18.67
N VAL A 89 -7.97 2.78 -18.21
CA VAL A 89 -7.63 2.80 -16.79
C VAL A 89 -8.08 4.11 -16.14
N ALA A 90 -7.85 5.25 -16.79
CA ALA A 90 -8.30 6.55 -16.30
C ALA A 90 -9.83 6.64 -16.20
N PHE A 91 -10.54 6.17 -17.23
CA PHE A 91 -12.00 6.07 -17.24
C PHE A 91 -12.51 5.22 -16.07
N PHE A 92 -12.00 4.00 -15.89
CA PHE A 92 -12.43 3.19 -14.76
C PHE A 92 -12.00 3.78 -13.42
N ASN A 93 -10.86 4.46 -13.34
CA ASN A 93 -10.48 5.14 -12.11
C ASN A 93 -11.43 6.31 -11.75
N GLU A 94 -12.05 6.95 -12.74
CA GLU A 94 -12.96 8.08 -12.55
C GLU A 94 -14.42 7.63 -12.35
N PHE A 95 -14.90 6.69 -13.16
CA PHE A 95 -16.32 6.32 -13.23
C PHE A 95 -16.65 4.96 -12.60
N ASN A 96 -15.69 4.04 -12.50
CA ASN A 96 -15.93 2.71 -11.92
C ASN A 96 -14.65 2.04 -11.42
N ARG A 97 -14.15 2.49 -10.25
CA ARG A 97 -12.88 2.04 -9.66
C ARG A 97 -12.84 0.55 -9.34
N PHE A 98 -14.02 -0.08 -9.26
CA PHE A 98 -14.16 -1.51 -9.02
C PHE A 98 -13.84 -2.32 -10.28
N ALA A 99 -14.30 -1.86 -11.46
CA ALA A 99 -13.98 -2.48 -12.75
C ALA A 99 -12.47 -2.49 -13.05
N LEU A 100 -11.74 -1.47 -12.61
CA LEU A 100 -10.28 -1.38 -12.77
C LEU A 100 -9.55 -2.57 -12.11
N ARG A 101 -10.10 -3.15 -11.03
CA ARG A 101 -9.48 -4.26 -10.30
C ARG A 101 -9.64 -5.61 -11.00
N GLY A 102 -10.70 -5.77 -11.79
CA GLY A 102 -10.94 -6.98 -12.59
C GLY A 102 -10.38 -6.89 -14.01
N LEU A 103 -9.88 -5.71 -14.41
CA LEU A 103 -9.32 -5.47 -15.73
C LEU A 103 -7.95 -6.13 -15.86
N ASP A 104 -7.91 -7.29 -16.52
CA ASP A 104 -6.65 -7.89 -16.94
C ASP A 104 -6.20 -7.19 -18.24
N ALA A 105 -5.17 -6.34 -18.11
CA ALA A 105 -4.64 -5.55 -19.22
C ALA A 105 -3.93 -6.41 -20.29
N ASP A 106 -3.45 -7.59 -19.91
CA ASP A 106 -2.77 -8.53 -20.80
C ASP A 106 -3.79 -9.40 -21.54
N ALA A 107 -4.88 -9.80 -20.87
CA ALA A 107 -5.99 -10.52 -21.51
C ALA A 107 -6.85 -9.62 -22.42
N SER A 108 -6.97 -8.32 -22.10
CA SER A 108 -7.75 -7.36 -22.88
C SER A 108 -7.16 -7.15 -24.27
N LYS A 109 -8.03 -7.10 -25.29
CA LYS A 109 -7.63 -6.89 -26.69
C LYS A 109 -7.96 -5.48 -27.11
N VAL A 110 -6.94 -4.72 -27.51
CA VAL A 110 -7.09 -3.40 -28.10
C VAL A 110 -6.50 -3.44 -29.49
N GLU A 111 -7.37 -3.24 -30.49
CA GLU A 111 -7.00 -3.12 -31.89
C GLU A 111 -7.19 -1.66 -32.29
N VAL A 112 -6.07 -0.96 -32.53
CA VAL A 112 -6.11 0.42 -33.01
C VAL A 112 -5.83 0.41 -34.50
N THR A 113 -6.80 0.86 -35.30
CA THR A 113 -6.64 1.08 -36.73
C THR A 113 -6.49 2.58 -36.99
N LYS A 114 -6.32 2.96 -38.27
CA LYS A 114 -6.17 4.35 -38.66
C LYS A 114 -7.41 5.20 -38.32
N ASP A 115 -8.59 4.60 -38.40
CA ASP A 115 -9.87 5.31 -38.31
C ASP A 115 -10.72 4.88 -37.09
N ASP A 116 -10.53 3.66 -36.58
CA ASP A 116 -11.33 3.09 -35.48
C ASP A 116 -10.46 2.50 -34.35
N ILE A 117 -10.95 2.59 -33.10
CA ILE A 117 -10.43 1.90 -31.91
C ILE A 117 -11.40 0.78 -31.53
N LYS A 118 -10.93 -0.47 -31.50
CA LYS A 118 -11.75 -1.60 -31.03
C LYS A 118 -11.17 -2.19 -29.76
N VAL A 119 -11.98 -2.22 -28.70
CA VAL A 119 -11.60 -2.69 -27.37
C VAL A 119 -12.46 -3.89 -27.01
N THR A 120 -11.85 -5.01 -26.63
CA THR A 120 -12.51 -6.16 -26.02
C THR A 120 -11.93 -6.37 -24.63
N LEU A 121 -12.75 -6.13 -23.61
CA LEU A 121 -12.39 -6.33 -22.21
C LEU A 121 -12.83 -7.69 -21.75
N PHE A 122 -11.90 -8.50 -21.26
CA PHE A 122 -12.18 -9.79 -20.65
C PHE A 122 -12.18 -9.62 -19.14
N LEU A 123 -13.32 -9.88 -18.54
CA LEU A 123 -13.54 -9.75 -17.10
C LEU A 123 -14.16 -11.04 -16.58
N ASP A 124 -14.17 -11.24 -15.26
CA ASP A 124 -14.98 -12.32 -14.69
C ASP A 124 -16.46 -12.12 -15.07
N THR A 125 -17.20 -13.21 -15.24
CA THR A 125 -18.60 -13.17 -15.71
C THR A 125 -19.50 -12.27 -14.85
N PRO A 126 -19.45 -12.31 -13.51
CA PRO A 126 -20.25 -11.41 -12.66
C PRO A 126 -19.96 -9.92 -12.89
N LEU A 127 -18.70 -9.53 -13.03
CA LEU A 127 -18.29 -8.15 -13.27
C LEU A 127 -18.65 -7.70 -14.69
N ALA A 128 -18.47 -8.57 -15.68
CA ALA A 128 -18.86 -8.32 -17.05
C ALA A 128 -20.37 -8.04 -17.18
N ASP A 129 -21.20 -8.82 -16.50
CA ASP A 129 -22.66 -8.67 -16.52
C ASP A 129 -23.11 -7.39 -15.80
N LEU A 130 -22.45 -7.05 -14.67
CA LEU A 130 -22.69 -5.79 -13.97
C LEU A 130 -22.39 -4.59 -14.86
N LEU A 131 -21.23 -4.56 -15.52
CA LEU A 131 -20.81 -3.43 -16.36
C LEU A 131 -21.67 -3.27 -17.62
N LYS A 132 -22.16 -4.37 -18.18
CA LYS A 132 -23.15 -4.34 -19.26
C LYS A 132 -24.48 -3.77 -18.78
N SER A 133 -24.94 -4.14 -17.59
CA SER A 133 -26.20 -3.62 -17.04
C SER A 133 -26.17 -2.11 -16.78
N SER A 134 -24.99 -1.55 -16.47
CA SER A 134 -24.78 -0.11 -16.29
C SER A 134 -24.43 0.63 -17.59
N SER A 135 -24.44 -0.03 -18.76
CA SER A 135 -24.02 0.55 -20.05
C SER A 135 -22.60 1.16 -20.02
N ALA A 136 -21.68 0.55 -19.28
CA ALA A 136 -20.31 1.05 -19.12
C ALA A 136 -19.47 0.89 -20.40
N ASP A 137 -19.83 -0.06 -21.26
CA ASP A 137 -19.29 -0.24 -22.60
C ASP A 137 -19.49 1.00 -23.48
N ARG A 138 -20.71 1.56 -23.49
CA ARG A 138 -21.02 2.78 -24.25
C ARG A 138 -20.33 4.02 -23.68
N GLN A 139 -20.36 4.17 -22.36
CA GLN A 139 -19.70 5.30 -21.69
C GLN A 139 -18.18 5.30 -21.91
N LEU A 140 -17.55 4.13 -21.90
CA LEU A 140 -16.13 3.99 -22.19
C LEU A 140 -15.84 4.29 -23.67
N ALA A 141 -16.70 3.87 -24.60
CA ALA A 141 -16.56 4.22 -26.01
C ALA A 141 -16.62 5.74 -26.23
N ASP A 142 -17.61 6.44 -25.67
CA ASP A 142 -17.75 7.90 -25.79
C ASP A 142 -16.56 8.65 -25.18
N TRP A 143 -16.01 8.14 -24.07
CA TRP A 143 -14.81 8.67 -23.43
C TRP A 143 -13.57 8.53 -24.32
N LEU A 144 -13.38 7.37 -24.95
CA LEU A 144 -12.28 7.11 -25.86
C LEU A 144 -12.41 7.94 -27.15
N ASP A 145 -13.63 8.09 -27.67
CA ASP A 145 -13.93 8.95 -28.81
C ASP A 145 -13.53 10.38 -28.53
N SER A 146 -13.87 10.90 -27.35
CA SER A 146 -13.50 12.25 -26.93
C SER A 146 -12.00 12.41 -26.67
N SER A 147 -11.34 11.36 -26.19
CA SER A 147 -9.92 11.38 -25.79
C SER A 147 -8.96 11.27 -26.98
N PHE A 148 -9.32 10.50 -28.00
CA PHE A 148 -8.47 10.21 -29.16
C PHE A 148 -9.02 10.74 -30.48
N ASN A 149 -10.26 11.26 -30.48
CA ASN A 149 -10.96 11.80 -31.65
C ASN A 149 -11.03 10.80 -32.82
N GLN A 150 -11.29 9.54 -32.48
CA GLN A 150 -11.49 8.38 -33.39
C GLN A 150 -12.75 7.65 -32.96
N ARG A 151 -13.36 6.86 -33.84
CA ARG A 151 -14.57 6.10 -33.49
C ARG A 151 -14.19 4.84 -32.72
N SER A 152 -14.77 4.65 -31.53
CA SER A 152 -14.42 3.56 -30.62
C SER A 152 -15.58 2.59 -30.45
N VAL A 153 -15.25 1.29 -30.42
CA VAL A 153 -16.21 0.22 -30.15
C VAL A 153 -15.66 -0.60 -28.99
N VAL A 154 -16.43 -0.66 -27.90
CA VAL A 154 -16.06 -1.41 -26.70
C VAL A 154 -16.98 -2.61 -26.55
N GLN A 155 -16.40 -3.79 -26.35
CA GLN A 155 -17.10 -5.02 -26.02
C GLN A 155 -16.60 -5.56 -24.69
N ILE A 156 -17.53 -5.89 -23.78
CA ILE A 156 -17.20 -6.53 -22.50
C ILE A 156 -17.58 -8.01 -22.60
N VAL A 157 -16.66 -8.90 -22.28
CA VAL A 157 -16.83 -10.36 -22.37
C VAL A 157 -16.55 -10.98 -21.00
N GLY A 158 -17.48 -11.81 -20.53
CA GLY A 158 -17.30 -12.61 -19.31
C GLY A 158 -16.48 -13.85 -19.61
N THR A 159 -15.46 -14.11 -18.80
CA THR A 159 -14.65 -15.33 -18.86
C THR A 159 -15.07 -16.27 -17.74
N GLY A 160 -15.37 -17.53 -18.10
CA GLY A 160 -15.58 -18.59 -17.10
C GLY A 160 -14.28 -18.90 -16.37
N MET A 161 -14.36 -19.38 -15.12
CA MET A 161 -13.19 -19.80 -14.34
C MET A 161 -12.27 -20.71 -15.18
N PRO A 162 -10.94 -20.45 -15.27
CA PRO A 162 -10.04 -21.38 -15.91
C PRO A 162 -9.93 -22.66 -15.09
N GLU A 163 -10.14 -23.82 -15.72
CA GLU A 163 -9.75 -25.11 -15.15
C GLU A 163 -8.22 -25.15 -14.94
N LEU A 164 -7.81 -25.77 -13.83
CA LEU A 164 -6.42 -26.10 -13.51
C LEU A 164 -5.75 -26.85 -14.68
N GLN A 165 -4.87 -26.16 -15.41
CA GLN A 165 -3.86 -26.81 -16.26
C GLN A 165 -2.46 -26.28 -15.94
N LYS A 166 -1.51 -27.22 -16.03
CA LYS A 166 -0.11 -27.17 -15.59
C LYS A 166 0.71 -26.03 -16.20
N GLU A 167 1.60 -25.51 -15.36
CA GLU A 167 2.88 -24.81 -15.59
C GLU A 167 3.13 -24.14 -16.96
N ARG A 168 3.21 -22.79 -16.92
CA ARG A 168 4.34 -22.00 -17.46
C ARG A 168 4.33 -20.57 -16.90
N PRO A 169 5.49 -19.88 -16.82
CA PRO A 169 5.66 -18.63 -16.10
C PRO A 169 5.55 -17.41 -17.02
N VAL A 170 4.84 -16.36 -16.59
CA VAL A 170 5.02 -14.99 -17.12
C VAL A 170 4.81 -13.99 -15.99
N ALA A 171 5.71 -13.02 -15.97
CA ALA A 171 5.76 -11.85 -15.12
C ALA A 171 4.61 -10.88 -15.40
N SER A 172 4.05 -10.33 -14.33
CA SER A 172 3.96 -8.90 -14.04
C SER A 172 2.89 -8.75 -12.96
N THR A 173 3.31 -8.43 -11.74
CA THR A 173 2.36 -8.09 -10.68
C THR A 173 2.72 -6.70 -10.22
N SER A 174 1.95 -5.74 -10.73
CA SER A 174 1.86 -4.40 -10.20
C SER A 174 1.46 -4.48 -8.72
N PHE A 175 2.27 -3.83 -7.88
CA PHE A 175 1.96 -3.62 -6.47
C PHE A 175 0.78 -2.68 -6.34
N ALA A 176 -0.39 -3.22 -6.02
CA ALA A 176 -1.52 -2.46 -5.50
C ALA A 176 -1.56 -2.62 -3.97
N GLY A 177 -1.63 -1.50 -3.24
CA GLY A 177 -1.89 -1.51 -1.81
C GLY A 177 -3.10 -2.39 -1.47
N PHE A 178 -2.95 -3.19 -0.41
CA PHE A 178 -3.90 -4.19 0.10
C PHE A 178 -5.35 -4.02 -0.42
N ALA A 179 -5.76 -4.88 -1.35
CA ALA A 179 -7.17 -4.97 -1.73
C ALA A 179 -7.97 -5.41 -0.50
N THR A 180 -8.79 -4.53 0.03
CA THR A 180 -9.76 -4.84 1.09
C THR A 180 -10.57 -6.06 0.70
N ARG A 181 -10.43 -7.16 1.44
CA ARG A 181 -11.17 -8.39 1.16
C ARG A 181 -12.60 -8.21 1.64
N LEU A 182 -13.56 -8.65 0.84
CA LEU A 182 -14.99 -8.46 1.08
C LEU A 182 -15.64 -9.80 1.42
N VAL A 183 -16.64 -9.76 2.29
CA VAL A 183 -17.42 -10.91 2.72
C VAL A 183 -18.79 -10.85 2.07
N SER A 184 -19.20 -11.95 1.46
CA SER A 184 -20.52 -12.07 0.87
C SER A 184 -21.57 -12.23 1.98
N ILE A 185 -22.64 -11.45 1.88
CA ILE A 185 -23.79 -11.49 2.79
C ILE A 185 -25.10 -11.57 1.99
N SER A 186 -26.12 -12.16 2.58
CA SER A 186 -27.50 -12.13 2.07
C SER A 186 -28.48 -11.78 3.19
N GLU A 187 -29.72 -11.43 2.82
CA GLU A 187 -30.82 -11.20 3.75
C GLU A 187 -30.55 -10.11 4.81
N ALA A 188 -29.97 -8.98 4.40
CA ALA A 188 -29.69 -7.86 5.31
C ALA A 188 -30.98 -7.17 5.78
N VAL A 189 -31.44 -7.47 7.00
CA VAL A 189 -32.64 -6.91 7.63
C VAL A 189 -32.26 -5.95 8.75
N LYS A 190 -32.80 -4.73 8.72
CA LYS A 190 -32.47 -3.66 9.68
C LYS A 190 -32.86 -4.05 11.12
N ILE A 191 -31.88 -3.99 12.03
CA ILE A 191 -32.10 -4.07 13.47
C ILE A 191 -32.16 -2.65 14.04
N TYR A 192 -31.10 -1.86 13.83
CA TYR A 192 -30.91 -0.55 14.45
C TYR A 192 -30.21 0.41 13.48
N ALA A 193 -30.59 1.68 13.48
CA ALA A 193 -29.84 2.74 12.79
C ALA A 193 -30.03 4.09 13.49
N LYS A 194 -28.95 4.85 13.70
CA LYS A 194 -29.01 6.20 14.31
C LYS A 194 -29.72 7.22 13.40
N GLY A 195 -29.48 7.14 12.08
CA GLY A 195 -30.09 7.99 11.04
C GLY A 195 -31.24 7.32 10.27
N SER A 196 -31.41 7.72 9.01
CA SER A 196 -32.42 7.21 8.05
C SER A 196 -31.85 6.08 7.16
N MET A 197 -30.90 5.30 7.66
CA MET A 197 -30.27 4.24 6.89
C MET A 197 -31.22 3.03 6.84
N GLU A 198 -31.76 2.75 5.66
CA GLU A 198 -32.73 1.67 5.42
C GLU A 198 -32.08 0.37 4.92
N ALA A 199 -30.90 0.46 4.30
CA ALA A 199 -30.19 -0.68 3.74
C ALA A 199 -28.66 -0.51 3.87
N VAL A 200 -27.95 -1.63 3.76
CA VAL A 200 -26.48 -1.66 3.70
C VAL A 200 -26.06 -1.30 2.27
N SER A 201 -25.31 -0.21 2.11
CA SER A 201 -24.90 0.32 0.79
C SER A 201 -23.57 -0.25 0.27
N GLN A 202 -22.83 -0.97 1.11
CA GLN A 202 -21.48 -1.49 0.80
C GLN A 202 -21.32 -2.91 1.34
N MET A 203 -20.55 -3.74 0.64
CA MET A 203 -20.23 -5.07 1.15
C MET A 203 -19.31 -4.98 2.37
N PRO A 204 -19.51 -5.83 3.40
CA PRO A 204 -18.63 -5.86 4.55
C PRO A 204 -17.23 -6.33 4.16
N MET A 205 -16.23 -5.76 4.80
CA MET A 205 -14.83 -6.18 4.70
C MET A 205 -14.47 -7.22 5.76
N TYR A 206 -13.34 -7.90 5.56
CA TYR A 206 -12.74 -8.76 6.57
C TYR A 206 -12.37 -7.93 7.80
N ILE A 207 -12.64 -8.42 9.01
CA ILE A 207 -12.25 -7.76 10.25
C ILE A 207 -10.73 -7.64 10.33
N ALA A 208 -9.98 -8.63 9.82
CA ALA A 208 -8.52 -8.56 9.72
C ALA A 208 -7.98 -7.39 8.87
N ASP A 209 -8.79 -6.86 7.95
CA ASP A 209 -8.40 -5.73 7.09
C ASP A 209 -8.87 -4.38 7.66
N LEU A 210 -9.58 -4.37 8.80
CA LEU A 210 -10.18 -3.18 9.39
C LEU A 210 -9.10 -2.14 9.76
N LYS A 211 -9.30 -0.91 9.31
CA LYS A 211 -8.46 0.25 9.61
C LYS A 211 -9.33 1.40 10.13
N PRO A 212 -8.74 2.39 10.82
CA PRO A 212 -9.49 3.57 11.23
C PRO A 212 -10.19 4.24 10.03
N ALA A 213 -11.51 4.36 10.10
CA ALA A 213 -12.35 4.86 9.01
C ALA A 213 -13.69 5.36 9.55
N GLU A 214 -14.28 6.37 8.91
CA GLU A 214 -15.57 6.94 9.37
C GLU A 214 -16.77 6.05 9.06
N ASN A 215 -16.72 5.30 7.95
CA ASN A 215 -17.81 4.46 7.46
C ASN A 215 -17.32 3.03 7.17
N ALA A 216 -16.80 2.35 8.19
CA ALA A 216 -16.44 0.95 8.08
C ALA A 216 -17.70 0.07 8.06
N VAL A 217 -17.68 -0.95 7.19
CA VAL A 217 -18.73 -1.97 7.11
C VAL A 217 -18.09 -3.33 7.33
N ILE A 218 -18.49 -4.03 8.38
CA ILE A 218 -17.97 -5.35 8.74
C ILE A 218 -19.14 -6.27 9.12
N CYS A 219 -18.96 -7.57 9.00
CA CYS A 219 -19.96 -8.55 9.44
C CYS A 219 -19.31 -9.61 10.33
N GLY A 220 -20.13 -10.35 11.08
CA GLY A 220 -19.65 -11.46 11.89
C GLY A 220 -20.72 -11.97 12.84
N LYS A 221 -20.32 -12.91 13.69
CA LYS A 221 -21.15 -13.48 14.74
C LYS A 221 -21.02 -12.66 16.02
N VAL A 222 -22.16 -12.32 16.61
CA VAL A 222 -22.26 -11.56 17.87
C VAL A 222 -21.92 -12.46 19.05
N SER A 223 -21.11 -11.94 19.98
CA SER A 223 -20.86 -12.58 21.28
C SER A 223 -20.63 -11.54 22.37
N GLY A 224 -20.88 -11.91 23.63
CA GLY A 224 -20.56 -11.04 24.77
C GLY A 224 -21.44 -9.79 24.85
N LEU A 225 -22.69 -9.88 24.40
CA LEU A 225 -23.63 -8.78 24.42
C LEU A 225 -23.88 -8.28 25.86
N ALA A 226 -23.60 -7.00 26.09
CA ALA A 226 -23.78 -6.35 27.38
C ALA A 226 -24.43 -4.97 27.21
N VAL A 227 -25.46 -4.71 28.02
CA VAL A 227 -26.10 -3.39 28.11
C VAL A 227 -25.56 -2.66 29.34
N ARG A 228 -25.00 -1.46 29.14
CA ARG A 228 -24.52 -0.61 30.24
C ARG A 228 -25.25 0.74 30.22
N LYS A 229 -25.25 1.42 31.36
CA LYS A 229 -25.77 2.79 31.50
C LYS A 229 -24.63 3.76 31.73
N TYR A 230 -24.76 4.98 31.23
CA TYR A 230 -23.81 6.06 31.45
C TYR A 230 -24.53 7.40 31.70
N LYS A 231 -23.89 8.29 32.44
CA LYS A 231 -24.46 9.59 32.79
C LYS A 231 -24.63 10.47 31.56
N ASN A 232 -25.82 11.05 31.40
CA ASN A 232 -26.09 12.00 30.35
C ASN A 232 -25.52 13.38 30.72
N LYS A 233 -24.40 13.77 30.08
CA LYS A 233 -23.76 15.08 30.32
C LYS A 233 -24.63 16.28 29.94
N ARG A 234 -25.69 16.08 29.15
CA ARG A 234 -26.62 17.13 28.71
C ARG A 234 -27.90 17.19 29.54
N TYR A 235 -28.00 16.40 30.61
CA TYR A 235 -29.14 16.42 31.51
C TYR A 235 -29.14 17.70 32.36
N ASP A 236 -30.23 18.46 32.28
CA ASP A 236 -30.50 19.63 33.11
C ASP A 236 -31.62 19.29 34.12
N PRO A 237 -31.32 19.30 35.44
CA PRO A 237 -32.31 19.04 36.49
C PRO A 237 -33.52 20.00 36.46
N GLN A 238 -33.39 21.18 35.86
CA GLN A 238 -34.47 22.18 35.78
C GLN A 238 -35.43 21.95 34.60
N LYS A 239 -35.06 21.10 33.62
CA LYS A 239 -35.89 20.73 32.46
C LYS A 239 -35.88 19.21 32.23
N PRO A 240 -36.49 18.43 33.14
CA PRO A 240 -36.44 16.96 33.11
C PRO A 240 -37.16 16.31 31.91
N SER A 241 -37.94 17.08 31.15
CA SER A 241 -38.75 16.58 30.02
C SER A 241 -37.97 16.37 28.72
N VAL A 242 -36.73 16.85 28.61
CA VAL A 242 -36.01 16.87 27.31
C VAL A 242 -35.12 15.64 27.12
N GLN A 243 -34.45 15.13 28.15
CA GLN A 243 -33.60 13.93 28.07
C GLN A 243 -33.48 13.20 29.42
N PRO A 244 -33.29 11.86 29.43
CA PRO A 244 -33.11 11.09 30.65
C PRO A 244 -31.73 11.36 31.32
N PRO A 245 -31.63 11.18 32.66
CA PRO A 245 -30.38 11.39 33.41
C PRO A 245 -29.29 10.35 33.09
N GLU A 246 -29.69 9.15 32.68
CA GLU A 246 -28.80 8.08 32.22
C GLU A 246 -29.22 7.62 30.82
N LEU A 247 -28.22 7.33 29.98
CA LEU A 247 -28.40 6.78 28.64
C LEU A 247 -27.85 5.36 28.60
N LYS A 248 -28.40 4.52 27.73
CA LYS A 248 -27.92 3.15 27.51
C LYS A 248 -26.86 3.11 26.42
N LEU A 249 -25.89 2.23 26.59
CA LEU A 249 -25.00 1.76 25.54
C LEU A 249 -25.10 0.24 25.46
N VAL A 250 -24.96 -0.29 24.25
CA VAL A 250 -24.91 -1.73 24.00
C VAL A 250 -23.53 -2.06 23.44
N ARG A 251 -22.82 -2.98 24.09
CA ARG A 251 -21.50 -3.44 23.67
C ARG A 251 -21.58 -4.92 23.34
N PHE A 252 -20.88 -5.35 22.30
CA PHE A 252 -20.72 -6.75 21.92
C PHE A 252 -19.45 -6.93 21.09
N ASN A 253 -18.98 -8.16 20.97
CA ASN A 253 -17.90 -8.53 20.07
C ASN A 253 -18.47 -9.09 18.77
N LEU A 254 -17.79 -8.79 17.67
CA LEU A 254 -18.10 -9.30 16.34
C LEU A 254 -16.91 -10.12 15.84
N ASP A 255 -17.17 -11.35 15.39
CA ASP A 255 -16.15 -12.30 14.93
C ASP A 255 -16.54 -12.85 13.54
N ASP A 256 -15.67 -12.67 12.56
CA ASP A 256 -15.83 -13.14 11.19
C ASP A 256 -14.88 -14.29 10.84
N THR A 257 -14.23 -14.90 11.83
CA THR A 257 -13.15 -15.90 11.74
C THR A 257 -11.79 -15.37 11.27
N THR A 258 -11.73 -14.16 10.70
CA THR A 258 -10.48 -13.50 10.30
C THR A 258 -9.95 -12.60 11.40
N GLY A 259 -10.83 -12.04 12.22
CA GLY A 259 -10.50 -11.28 13.41
C GLY A 259 -11.72 -11.07 14.31
N MET A 260 -11.48 -10.50 15.49
CA MET A 260 -12.51 -10.13 16.45
C MET A 260 -12.39 -8.65 16.78
N VAL A 261 -13.51 -7.93 16.76
CA VAL A 261 -13.56 -6.50 17.06
C VAL A 261 -14.70 -6.17 18.02
N GLU A 262 -14.44 -5.24 18.93
CA GLU A 262 -15.46 -4.74 19.86
C GLU A 262 -16.33 -3.68 19.18
N CYS A 263 -17.64 -3.87 19.25
CA CYS A 263 -18.66 -2.99 18.70
C CYS A 263 -19.46 -2.32 19.82
N VAL A 264 -19.73 -1.02 19.68
CA VAL A 264 -20.51 -0.23 20.65
C VAL A 264 -21.60 0.58 19.94
N CYS A 265 -22.84 0.46 20.40
CA CYS A 265 -23.98 1.25 19.95
C CYS A 265 -24.41 2.26 21.02
N PHE A 266 -24.72 3.48 20.60
CA PHE A 266 -25.29 4.55 21.45
C PHE A 266 -26.72 4.90 20.98
N PRO A 267 -27.74 4.08 21.33
CA PRO A 267 -29.12 4.33 20.94
C PRO A 267 -29.67 5.63 21.54
N SER A 268 -30.55 6.30 20.79
CA SER A 268 -31.43 7.33 21.37
C SER A 268 -32.51 6.65 22.23
N PRO A 269 -33.09 7.34 23.22
CA PRO A 269 -34.13 6.77 24.08
C PRO A 269 -35.31 6.14 23.32
N SER A 270 -35.66 6.70 22.15
CA SER A 270 -36.71 6.18 21.26
C SER A 270 -36.35 4.88 20.53
N LYS A 271 -35.05 4.60 20.33
CA LYS A 271 -34.52 3.46 19.55
C LYS A 271 -33.88 2.38 20.41
N GLU A 272 -33.91 2.49 21.74
CA GLU A 272 -33.32 1.49 22.64
C GLU A 272 -33.90 0.09 22.44
N LYS A 273 -35.22 -0.01 22.23
CA LYS A 273 -35.94 -1.28 22.01
C LYS A 273 -35.54 -1.98 20.70
N GLU A 274 -34.98 -1.26 19.74
CA GLU A 274 -34.56 -1.83 18.46
C GLU A 274 -33.37 -2.80 18.66
N LEU A 275 -32.46 -2.47 19.57
CA LEU A 275 -31.27 -3.28 19.88
C LEU A 275 -31.58 -4.51 20.75
N GLU A 276 -32.77 -4.62 21.34
CA GLU A 276 -33.20 -5.82 22.09
C GLU A 276 -33.37 -7.04 21.18
N LYS A 277 -33.49 -6.83 19.86
CA LYS A 277 -33.52 -7.91 18.85
C LYS A 277 -32.14 -8.56 18.64
N LEU A 278 -31.06 -7.91 19.08
CA LEU A 278 -29.71 -8.43 19.00
C LEU A 278 -29.51 -9.48 20.10
N HIS A 279 -28.96 -10.63 19.77
CA HIS A 279 -28.63 -11.68 20.74
C HIS A 279 -27.32 -12.36 20.39
N ASP A 280 -26.69 -12.98 21.38
CA ASP A 280 -25.49 -13.77 21.17
C ASP A 280 -25.74 -14.90 20.15
N GLY A 281 -24.75 -15.15 19.32
CA GLY A 281 -24.80 -16.12 18.23
C GLY A 281 -25.46 -15.63 16.94
N MET A 282 -26.09 -14.46 16.93
CA MET A 282 -26.66 -13.85 15.73
C MET A 282 -25.57 -13.39 14.75
N THR A 283 -25.77 -13.55 13.45
CA THR A 283 -24.91 -12.98 12.42
C THR A 283 -25.42 -11.63 11.97
N VAL A 284 -24.56 -10.62 12.04
CA VAL A 284 -24.94 -9.23 11.76
C VAL A 284 -23.90 -8.50 10.92
N VAL A 285 -24.34 -7.45 10.24
CA VAL A 285 -23.51 -6.44 9.59
C VAL A 285 -23.60 -5.16 10.40
N CYS A 286 -22.44 -4.62 10.75
CA CYS A 286 -22.30 -3.36 11.45
C CYS A 286 -21.71 -2.31 10.52
N VAL A 287 -22.32 -1.13 10.52
CA VAL A 287 -21.84 0.06 9.81
C VAL A 287 -21.51 1.12 10.85
N GLY A 288 -20.31 1.71 10.81
CA GLY A 288 -19.94 2.71 11.79
C GLY A 288 -18.51 3.23 11.69
N GLN A 289 -18.13 4.01 12.70
CA GLN A 289 -16.80 4.60 12.79
C GLN A 289 -15.84 3.64 13.47
N ALA A 290 -14.81 3.22 12.75
CA ALA A 290 -13.70 2.43 13.28
C ALA A 290 -12.62 3.37 13.80
N ALA A 291 -12.25 3.25 15.07
CA ALA A 291 -11.24 4.08 15.71
C ALA A 291 -10.49 3.30 16.79
N VAL A 292 -9.22 3.66 17.01
CA VAL A 292 -8.41 3.11 18.09
C VAL A 292 -8.88 3.72 19.41
N SER A 293 -9.22 2.88 20.37
CA SER A 293 -9.64 3.32 21.69
C SER A 293 -8.45 3.87 22.48
N ALA A 294 -8.53 5.13 22.91
CA ALA A 294 -7.50 5.76 23.74
C ALA A 294 -7.27 5.06 25.10
N HIS A 295 -8.21 4.22 25.55
CA HIS A 295 -8.13 3.53 26.85
C HIS A 295 -7.61 2.10 26.74
N THR A 296 -7.77 1.44 25.60
CA THR A 296 -7.43 0.01 25.44
C THR A 296 -6.37 -0.22 24.37
N GLY A 297 -6.06 0.78 23.54
CA GLY A 297 -5.17 0.65 22.39
C GLY A 297 -5.73 -0.22 21.26
N ALA A 298 -6.87 -0.87 21.46
CA ALA A 298 -7.51 -1.74 20.48
C ALA A 298 -8.39 -0.96 19.50
N LEU A 299 -8.41 -1.42 18.25
CA LEU A 299 -9.33 -0.93 17.23
C LEU A 299 -10.75 -1.40 17.58
N GLY A 300 -11.71 -0.47 17.66
CA GLY A 300 -13.11 -0.76 17.93
C GLY A 300 -14.04 -0.05 16.96
N LEU A 301 -15.29 -0.51 16.88
CA LEU A 301 -16.30 0.06 16.00
C LEU A 301 -17.41 0.73 16.82
N THR A 302 -17.63 2.03 16.60
CA THR A 302 -18.85 2.71 17.07
C THR A 302 -19.93 2.58 16.01
N CYS A 303 -20.90 1.70 16.24
CA CYS A 303 -21.92 1.36 15.26
C CYS A 303 -22.93 2.51 15.10
N ALA A 304 -23.08 2.97 13.85
CA ALA A 304 -24.16 3.84 13.41
C ALA A 304 -25.41 3.04 13.00
N ALA A 305 -25.23 1.82 12.47
CA ALA A 305 -26.32 0.91 12.12
C ALA A 305 -25.92 -0.56 12.26
N VAL A 306 -26.91 -1.43 12.50
CA VAL A 306 -26.78 -2.88 12.65
C VAL A 306 -27.91 -3.55 11.88
N PHE A 307 -27.57 -4.56 11.09
CA PHE A 307 -28.49 -5.37 10.29
C PHE A 307 -28.25 -6.84 10.56
N SER A 308 -29.29 -7.66 10.74
CA SER A 308 -29.13 -9.12 10.70
C SER A 308 -28.85 -9.56 9.28
N CYS A 309 -28.01 -10.57 9.08
CA CYS A 309 -27.70 -11.09 7.76
C CYS A 309 -27.35 -12.57 7.83
N LYS A 310 -27.34 -13.27 6.69
CA LYS A 310 -26.65 -14.54 6.51
C LYS A 310 -25.27 -14.28 5.91
N ILE A 311 -24.24 -14.78 6.56
CA ILE A 311 -22.85 -14.66 6.11
C ILE A 311 -22.50 -15.92 5.34
N ASP A 312 -21.99 -15.76 4.11
CA ASP A 312 -21.39 -16.85 3.36
C ASP A 312 -19.95 -17.06 3.85
N TYR A 313 -19.77 -17.96 4.82
CA TYR A 313 -18.45 -18.26 5.36
C TYR A 313 -17.53 -19.03 4.39
N ASP A 314 -18.07 -19.57 3.29
CA ASP A 314 -17.22 -20.18 2.25
C ASP A 314 -16.59 -19.11 1.34
N SER A 315 -17.17 -17.90 1.31
CA SER A 315 -16.54 -16.70 0.71
C SER A 315 -15.34 -16.16 1.53
N LEU A 316 -15.21 -16.60 2.78
CA LEU A 316 -14.04 -16.32 3.60
C LEU A 316 -12.95 -17.32 3.25
N LYS A 317 -11.84 -16.84 2.64
CA LYS A 317 -10.65 -17.68 2.49
C LYS A 317 -10.18 -18.07 3.89
N LYS A 318 -10.46 -19.31 4.31
CA LYS A 318 -9.96 -19.87 5.57
C LYS A 318 -8.44 -19.75 5.54
N ILE A 319 -7.91 -18.76 6.24
CA ILE A 319 -6.48 -18.73 6.56
C ILE A 319 -6.32 -19.87 7.56
N ASN A 320 -5.66 -20.96 7.14
CA ASN A 320 -5.21 -21.96 8.08
C ASN A 320 -4.18 -21.30 9.00
N ARG A 321 -4.63 -20.71 10.10
CA ARG A 321 -3.74 -20.07 11.08
C ARG A 321 -3.03 -21.17 11.85
N ARG A 322 -1.75 -21.36 11.57
CA ARG A 322 -0.87 -22.21 12.36
C ARG A 322 -0.38 -21.42 13.57
N SER A 323 -0.41 -22.06 14.74
CA SER A 323 0.23 -21.53 15.94
C SER A 323 1.76 -21.67 15.83
N ALA A 324 2.49 -20.90 16.64
CA ALA A 324 3.92 -21.04 16.71
C ALA A 324 4.30 -22.48 17.15
N PRO A 325 5.31 -23.09 16.51
CA PRO A 325 5.74 -24.43 16.88
C PRO A 325 6.26 -24.46 18.32
N ALA A 326 6.10 -25.59 19.01
CA ALA A 326 6.55 -25.74 20.39
C ALA A 326 8.07 -25.63 20.53
N LYS A 327 8.82 -26.08 19.52
CA LYS A 327 10.30 -26.11 19.48
C LYS A 327 10.80 -25.61 18.13
N TYR A 328 12.03 -25.11 18.13
CA TYR A 328 12.79 -24.85 16.91
C TYR A 328 13.25 -26.18 16.30
N THR A 329 13.18 -26.33 14.98
CA THR A 329 13.48 -27.61 14.31
C THR A 329 14.59 -27.54 13.27
N VAL A 330 14.71 -26.42 12.56
CA VAL A 330 15.69 -26.21 11.47
C VAL A 330 16.76 -25.21 11.91
N VAL A 331 16.34 -24.06 12.43
CA VAL A 331 17.24 -22.99 12.92
C VAL A 331 16.83 -22.63 14.34
N SER A 332 17.77 -22.72 15.26
CA SER A 332 17.57 -22.28 16.64
C SER A 332 18.19 -20.89 16.84
N PRO A 333 17.55 -20.00 17.61
CA PRO A 333 18.15 -18.73 17.99
C PRO A 333 19.43 -18.94 18.80
N GLU A 334 20.39 -18.04 18.62
CA GLU A 334 21.62 -18.02 19.38
C GLU A 334 21.59 -16.81 20.34
N PRO A 335 22.14 -16.93 21.57
CA PRO A 335 22.34 -15.77 22.42
C PRO A 335 23.17 -14.72 21.70
N TYR A 336 22.73 -13.46 21.77
CA TYR A 336 23.52 -12.38 21.19
C TYR A 336 24.83 -12.22 21.98
N THR A 337 25.96 -12.32 21.27
CA THR A 337 27.30 -12.05 21.80
C THR A 337 27.90 -10.87 21.06
N GLU A 338 28.45 -9.92 21.80
CA GLU A 338 29.14 -8.78 21.20
C GLU A 338 30.44 -9.23 20.52
N PRO A 339 30.70 -8.81 19.27
CA PRO A 339 31.98 -9.06 18.63
C PRO A 339 33.14 -8.38 19.38
N GLU A 340 34.20 -9.13 19.71
CA GLU A 340 35.39 -8.63 20.43
C GLU A 340 36.12 -7.46 19.73
N GLU A 341 35.85 -7.20 18.45
CA GLU A 341 36.54 -6.20 17.61
C GLU A 341 35.76 -4.90 17.35
N LEU A 342 34.58 -4.71 17.94
CA LEU A 342 33.86 -3.43 17.88
C LEU A 342 34.34 -2.54 19.05
N PRO A 343 34.83 -1.32 18.82
CA PRO A 343 35.42 -0.49 19.87
C PRO A 343 34.46 0.01 20.96
N ASP A 344 33.19 -0.38 20.95
CA ASP A 344 32.20 -0.07 21.99
C ASP A 344 30.91 -0.88 21.70
N ASN A 345 30.18 -1.22 22.76
CA ASN A 345 29.02 -2.13 22.75
C ASN A 345 28.00 -1.72 21.67
N LEU A 346 27.35 -2.69 21.01
CA LEU A 346 26.33 -2.43 19.95
C LEU A 346 25.22 -1.48 20.44
N LEU A 347 25.04 -1.43 21.76
CA LEU A 347 24.07 -0.57 22.44
C LEU A 347 24.68 0.46 23.39
N ASP A 348 25.98 0.39 23.70
CA ASP A 348 26.75 1.45 24.37
C ASP A 348 27.76 2.04 23.39
N TYR A 349 27.33 3.00 22.59
CA TYR A 349 28.09 3.68 21.55
C TYR A 349 29.46 4.29 21.95
N ALA A 350 30.51 3.99 21.16
CA ALA A 350 31.70 4.85 20.94
C ALA A 350 31.35 5.80 19.81
N ALA A 351 31.49 7.09 20.06
CA ALA A 351 31.63 8.03 18.96
C ALA A 351 33.00 7.85 18.28
N PRO A 352 33.14 8.24 16.99
CA PRO A 352 34.46 8.41 16.39
C PRO A 352 35.34 9.34 17.24
N GLU A 353 36.66 9.09 17.23
CA GLU A 353 37.65 9.79 18.06
C GLU A 353 37.42 11.31 18.05
N GLY A 354 37.04 11.86 19.21
CA GLY A 354 36.93 13.32 19.43
C GLY A 354 35.56 13.85 19.89
N ALA A 355 34.50 13.03 19.94
CA ALA A 355 33.19 13.47 20.46
C ALA A 355 32.88 12.82 21.82
N GLN A 356 33.00 13.57 22.93
CA GLN A 356 32.47 13.17 24.23
C GLN A 356 30.94 13.32 24.24
N LYS A 357 30.20 12.20 24.30
CA LYS A 357 28.72 12.20 24.45
C LYS A 357 28.31 12.08 25.92
N SER A 358 27.15 12.66 26.28
CA SER A 358 26.60 12.69 27.63
C SER A 358 25.93 11.37 28.02
N GLU A 359 25.70 11.16 29.32
CA GLU A 359 25.00 9.99 29.89
C GLU A 359 23.57 9.82 29.31
N GLU A 360 22.93 10.92 28.91
CA GLU A 360 21.63 10.95 28.22
C GLU A 360 21.66 10.26 26.84
N ASP A 361 22.79 10.34 26.13
CA ASP A 361 22.94 9.70 24.80
C ASP A 361 23.10 8.17 24.89
N ARG A 362 23.36 7.62 26.09
CA ARG A 362 23.42 6.18 26.37
C ARG A 362 22.12 5.57 26.89
N ALA A 363 21.20 6.37 27.41
CA ALA A 363 19.92 5.87 27.94
C ALA A 363 19.10 5.07 26.90
N VAL A 364 18.38 4.03 27.31
CA VAL A 364 17.43 3.33 26.43
C VAL A 364 16.22 4.23 26.17
N PRO A 365 15.74 4.39 24.92
CA PRO A 365 14.51 5.12 24.65
C PRO A 365 13.33 4.52 25.43
N ALA A 366 12.54 5.35 26.09
CA ALA A 366 11.33 4.95 26.82
C ALA A 366 10.35 4.15 25.94
N ALA A 367 10.31 4.44 24.64
CA ALA A 367 9.49 3.69 23.68
C ALA A 367 9.88 2.21 23.52
N MET A 368 11.10 1.82 23.94
CA MET A 368 11.60 0.45 23.88
C MET A 368 11.42 -0.33 25.18
N LEU A 369 11.16 0.34 26.30
CA LEU A 369 10.97 -0.31 27.60
C LEU A 369 9.62 -1.06 27.65
N GLY A 370 9.63 -2.26 28.21
CA GLY A 370 8.47 -3.15 28.29
C GLY A 370 8.07 -3.79 26.95
N LYS A 371 8.94 -3.73 25.94
CA LYS A 371 8.65 -4.22 24.58
C LYS A 371 9.74 -5.14 24.06
N THR A 372 9.34 -6.00 23.12
CA THR A 372 10.25 -6.84 22.33
C THR A 372 10.20 -6.41 20.88
N PHE A 373 11.37 -6.24 20.27
CA PHE A 373 11.54 -5.94 18.87
C PHE A 373 12.30 -7.08 18.20
N VAL A 374 11.97 -7.36 16.95
CA VAL A 374 12.74 -8.22 16.06
C VAL A 374 13.10 -7.38 14.84
N VAL A 375 14.35 -6.95 14.78
CA VAL A 375 14.91 -6.29 13.61
C VAL A 375 15.29 -7.37 12.62
N MET A 376 14.87 -7.27 11.37
CA MET A 376 15.10 -8.29 10.34
C MET A 376 15.46 -7.66 9.00
N ASP A 377 16.18 -8.44 8.20
CA ASP A 377 16.57 -8.09 6.83
C ASP A 377 16.74 -9.37 6.00
N PHE A 378 16.38 -9.31 4.71
CA PHE A 378 16.65 -10.35 3.74
C PHE A 378 17.69 -9.91 2.72
N GLU A 379 18.58 -10.85 2.38
CA GLU A 379 19.18 -10.85 1.05
C GLU A 379 18.39 -11.78 0.14
N ALA A 380 18.23 -11.39 -1.13
CA ALA A 380 17.46 -12.16 -2.10
C ALA A 380 18.06 -12.13 -3.50
N THR A 381 17.55 -12.98 -4.39
CA THR A 381 18.04 -13.09 -5.78
C THR A 381 17.66 -11.92 -6.69
N ASP A 382 16.80 -10.99 -6.25
CA ASP A 382 16.35 -9.84 -7.05
C ASP A 382 15.80 -8.74 -6.14
N LYS A 383 15.54 -7.55 -6.70
CA LYS A 383 14.98 -6.38 -6.00
C LYS A 383 13.46 -6.28 -6.08
N ASP A 384 12.81 -7.15 -6.85
CA ASP A 384 11.35 -7.25 -6.94
C ASP A 384 10.80 -8.51 -6.25
N MET A 385 9.48 -8.72 -6.29
CA MET A 385 8.84 -9.87 -5.60
C MET A 385 8.98 -11.21 -6.32
N THR A 386 9.61 -11.23 -7.49
CA THR A 386 10.03 -12.48 -8.15
C THR A 386 11.27 -13.07 -7.48
N ALA A 387 11.91 -12.31 -6.58
CA ALA A 387 13.06 -12.75 -5.80
C ALA A 387 12.75 -13.96 -4.91
N GLU A 388 13.78 -14.79 -4.73
CA GLU A 388 13.80 -15.86 -3.72
C GLU A 388 14.81 -15.46 -2.62
N PRO A 389 14.48 -15.63 -1.32
CA PRO A 389 15.41 -15.35 -0.23
C PRO A 389 16.68 -16.21 -0.31
N ILE A 390 17.84 -15.60 -0.06
CA ILE A 390 19.16 -16.27 0.00
C ILE A 390 19.86 -16.10 1.35
N GLU A 391 19.44 -15.12 2.16
CA GLU A 391 19.83 -14.97 3.57
C GLU A 391 18.64 -14.34 4.33
N LEU A 392 18.36 -14.83 5.54
CA LEU A 392 17.56 -14.11 6.53
C LEU A 392 18.44 -13.88 7.74
N ALA A 393 18.46 -12.65 8.23
CA ALA A 393 19.02 -12.31 9.53
C ALA A 393 17.99 -11.57 10.38
N ALA A 394 18.07 -11.77 11.69
CA ALA A 394 17.25 -11.08 12.66
C ALA A 394 17.94 -10.94 14.02
N LEU A 395 17.68 -9.82 14.68
CA LEU A 395 18.12 -9.50 16.03
C LEU A 395 16.91 -9.24 16.92
N LYS A 396 16.82 -9.96 18.03
CA LYS A 396 15.81 -9.74 19.05
C LYS A 396 16.34 -8.79 20.12
N ILE A 397 15.54 -7.77 20.41
CA ILE A 397 15.84 -6.75 21.40
C ILE A 397 14.70 -6.75 22.43
N LYS A 398 15.01 -6.88 23.71
CA LYS A 398 14.05 -6.81 24.83
C LYS A 398 14.44 -5.68 25.74
N ASP A 399 13.49 -4.80 26.06
CA ASP A 399 13.73 -3.64 26.94
C ASP A 399 14.91 -2.78 26.47
N GLY A 400 15.11 -2.68 25.15
CA GLY A 400 16.23 -1.96 24.54
C GLY A 400 17.56 -2.70 24.51
N VAL A 401 17.63 -3.95 25.00
CA VAL A 401 18.84 -4.78 25.05
C VAL A 401 18.78 -5.91 24.02
N ALA A 402 19.83 -6.07 23.21
CA ALA A 402 19.98 -7.18 22.28
C ALA A 402 20.15 -8.50 23.05
N VAL A 403 19.33 -9.51 22.76
CA VAL A 403 19.28 -10.75 23.53
C VAL A 403 19.57 -12.01 22.72
N GLU A 404 19.08 -12.08 21.47
CA GLU A 404 19.17 -13.28 20.65
C GLU A 404 19.31 -12.88 19.18
N THR A 405 20.07 -13.65 18.41
CA THR A 405 20.11 -13.59 16.96
C THR A 405 19.43 -14.80 16.36
N PHE A 406 18.90 -14.64 15.15
CA PHE A 406 18.35 -15.71 14.35
C PHE A 406 18.76 -15.46 12.91
N GLY A 407 19.23 -16.48 12.21
CA GLY A 407 19.51 -16.30 10.79
C GLY A 407 20.06 -17.56 10.13
N SER A 408 19.97 -17.58 8.82
CA SER A 408 20.53 -18.65 7.99
C SER A 408 20.73 -18.14 6.57
N LEU A 409 21.77 -18.64 5.91
CA LEU A 409 21.78 -18.70 4.45
C LEU A 409 20.70 -19.66 3.97
N LEU A 410 20.13 -19.40 2.80
CA LEU A 410 18.96 -20.08 2.28
C LEU A 410 19.23 -20.56 0.86
N ASP A 411 18.82 -21.80 0.55
CA ASP A 411 18.84 -22.30 -0.82
C ASP A 411 17.61 -21.75 -1.58
N PRO A 412 17.81 -20.89 -2.60
CA PRO A 412 16.70 -20.34 -3.38
C PRO A 412 16.14 -21.33 -4.42
N GLY A 413 16.73 -22.52 -4.56
CA GLY A 413 16.33 -23.53 -5.55
C GLY A 413 16.61 -23.13 -7.01
N LYS A 414 17.37 -22.04 -7.21
CA LYS A 414 17.73 -21.48 -8.53
C LYS A 414 19.11 -20.82 -8.48
N HIS A 415 19.71 -20.63 -9.65
CA HIS A 415 21.01 -19.98 -9.77
C HIS A 415 20.98 -18.52 -9.29
N ILE A 416 21.97 -18.14 -8.48
CA ILE A 416 22.20 -16.76 -8.04
C ILE A 416 23.02 -16.04 -9.11
N ALA A 417 22.44 -14.98 -9.69
CA ALA A 417 23.09 -14.25 -10.76
C ALA A 417 24.36 -13.51 -10.28
N PRO A 418 25.41 -13.38 -11.12
CA PRO A 418 26.69 -12.79 -10.72
C PRO A 418 26.58 -11.36 -10.15
N GLU A 419 25.63 -10.57 -10.61
CA GLU A 419 25.34 -9.24 -10.10
C GLU A 419 24.84 -9.24 -8.66
N ILE A 420 24.05 -10.25 -8.27
CA ILE A 420 23.60 -10.43 -6.89
C ILE A 420 24.77 -10.91 -6.04
N THR A 421 25.55 -11.88 -6.52
CA THR A 421 26.77 -12.32 -5.82
C THR A 421 27.74 -11.17 -5.59
N LYS A 422 27.89 -10.26 -6.56
CA LYS A 422 28.72 -9.07 -6.41
C LYS A 422 28.17 -8.10 -5.36
N LEU A 423 26.85 -7.99 -5.25
CA LEU A 423 26.19 -7.11 -4.30
C LEU A 423 26.27 -7.67 -2.88
N THR A 424 25.85 -8.92 -2.68
CA THR A 424 25.64 -9.52 -1.35
C THR A 424 26.84 -10.36 -0.87
N GLY A 425 27.76 -10.71 -1.77
CA GLY A 425 28.84 -11.65 -1.51
C GLY A 425 28.40 -13.12 -1.45
N ILE A 426 27.09 -13.41 -1.59
CA ILE A 426 26.53 -14.76 -1.51
C ILE A 426 26.53 -15.40 -2.92
N ASN A 427 27.15 -16.57 -3.03
CA ASN A 427 27.20 -17.35 -4.27
C ASN A 427 26.55 -18.73 -4.08
N ASP A 428 26.29 -19.44 -5.20
CA ASP A 428 25.62 -20.74 -5.18
C ASP A 428 26.29 -21.76 -4.25
N ARG A 429 27.63 -21.75 -4.14
CA ARG A 429 28.36 -22.71 -3.28
C ARG A 429 28.12 -22.47 -1.79
N MET A 430 27.77 -21.25 -1.39
CA MET A 430 27.49 -20.91 0.01
C MET A 430 26.09 -21.36 0.45
N VAL A 431 25.15 -21.38 -0.50
CA VAL A 431 23.75 -21.76 -0.27
C VAL A 431 23.48 -23.24 -0.56
N GLU A 432 24.42 -23.94 -1.19
CA GLU A 432 24.31 -25.37 -1.45
C GLU A 432 24.12 -26.17 -0.14
N GLY A 433 23.02 -26.93 -0.08
CA GLY A 433 22.66 -27.75 1.10
C GLY A 433 22.14 -26.94 2.29
N LYS A 434 21.89 -25.64 2.13
CA LYS A 434 21.18 -24.82 3.12
C LYS A 434 19.67 -25.08 3.07
N PRO A 435 18.93 -24.83 4.16
CA PRO A 435 17.49 -24.97 4.14
C PRO A 435 16.85 -23.93 3.19
N SER A 436 15.72 -24.28 2.61
CA SER A 436 14.86 -23.31 1.93
C SER A 436 14.20 -22.37 2.93
N PHE A 437 13.72 -21.22 2.45
CA PHE A 437 13.00 -20.29 3.33
C PHE A 437 11.73 -20.91 3.94
N VAL A 438 11.03 -21.76 3.19
CA VAL A 438 9.80 -22.44 3.65
C VAL A 438 10.09 -23.37 4.83
N GLU A 439 11.26 -23.99 4.88
CA GLU A 439 11.66 -24.90 5.97
C GLU A 439 11.94 -24.14 7.27
N ILE A 440 12.58 -22.97 7.19
CA ILE A 440 12.89 -22.17 8.39
C ILE A 440 11.74 -21.26 8.86
N LEU A 441 10.72 -21.09 8.03
CA LEU A 441 9.60 -20.19 8.29
C LEU A 441 8.86 -20.45 9.63
N PRO A 442 8.56 -21.71 10.04
CA PRO A 442 7.94 -21.96 11.35
C PRO A 442 8.81 -21.49 12.52
N ASP A 443 10.13 -21.66 12.40
CA ASP A 443 11.10 -21.28 13.41
C ASP A 443 11.20 -19.75 13.49
N PHE A 444 11.25 -19.07 12.35
CA PHE A 444 11.23 -17.61 12.33
C PHE A 444 9.91 -17.04 12.89
N PHE A 445 8.78 -17.65 12.56
CA PHE A 445 7.47 -17.27 13.12
C PHE A 445 7.46 -17.36 14.65
N LYS A 446 8.02 -18.44 15.22
CA LYS A 446 8.21 -18.58 16.67
C LYS A 446 9.15 -17.51 17.24
N PHE A 447 10.24 -17.20 16.54
CA PHE A 447 11.20 -16.19 16.97
C PHE A 447 10.60 -14.78 17.02
N ALA A 448 9.73 -14.45 16.06
CA ALA A 448 9.07 -13.16 15.91
C ALA A 448 7.76 -13.02 16.72
N GLU A 449 7.23 -14.09 17.31
CA GLU A 449 5.93 -14.08 17.98
C GLU A 449 5.85 -13.01 19.09
N GLY A 450 4.84 -12.15 19.00
CA GLY A 450 4.58 -11.08 19.99
C GLY A 450 5.57 -9.90 19.96
N ALA A 451 6.53 -9.88 19.03
CA ALA A 451 7.47 -8.77 18.86
C ALA A 451 6.96 -7.72 17.87
N VAL A 452 7.50 -6.50 17.93
CA VAL A 452 7.42 -5.52 16.85
C VAL A 452 8.45 -5.88 15.78
N LEU A 453 8.03 -6.09 14.54
CA LEU A 453 8.96 -6.31 13.43
C LEU A 453 9.53 -4.97 12.95
N VAL A 454 10.84 -4.91 12.80
CA VAL A 454 11.56 -3.70 12.39
C VAL A 454 12.43 -4.02 11.19
N GLY A 455 12.51 -3.12 10.23
CA GLY A 455 13.51 -3.17 9.18
C GLY A 455 13.66 -1.80 8.53
N HIS A 456 14.57 -1.69 7.57
CA HIS A 456 14.76 -0.48 6.78
C HIS A 456 14.10 -0.66 5.41
N ASN A 457 12.97 0.02 5.17
CA ASN A 457 12.06 -0.25 4.05
C ASN A 457 11.30 -1.59 4.16
N ILE A 458 11.07 -2.07 5.39
CA ILE A 458 10.41 -3.36 5.67
C ILE A 458 9.01 -3.48 5.03
N ASP A 459 8.21 -2.42 5.04
CA ASP A 459 6.88 -2.42 4.42
C ASP A 459 6.94 -2.47 2.89
N GLY A 460 8.05 -2.01 2.30
CA GLY A 460 8.26 -1.96 0.85
C GLY A 460 8.83 -3.24 0.25
N TYR A 461 9.59 -4.03 1.03
CA TYR A 461 10.33 -5.18 0.49
C TYR A 461 10.29 -6.43 1.39
N ASP A 462 10.92 -6.39 2.56
CA ASP A 462 11.15 -7.59 3.40
C ASP A 462 9.86 -8.24 3.89
N PHE A 463 8.89 -7.43 4.36
CA PHE A 463 7.62 -7.97 4.84
C PHE A 463 6.75 -8.52 3.70
N PRO A 464 6.60 -7.85 2.54
CA PRO A 464 6.04 -8.47 1.34
C PRO A 464 6.70 -9.80 0.96
N LEU A 465 8.04 -9.89 1.01
CA LEU A 465 8.79 -11.10 0.70
C LEU A 465 8.52 -12.21 1.73
N LEU A 466 8.55 -11.92 3.03
CA LEU A 466 8.14 -12.84 4.10
C LEU A 466 6.73 -13.37 3.84
N ARG A 467 5.79 -12.46 3.55
CA ARG A 467 4.38 -12.75 3.37
C ARG A 467 4.09 -13.64 2.15
N LYS A 468 4.88 -13.50 1.07
CA LYS A 468 4.82 -14.37 -0.13
C LYS A 468 4.84 -15.86 0.23
N TYR A 469 5.61 -16.23 1.25
CA TYR A 469 5.72 -17.62 1.72
C TYR A 469 4.82 -17.89 2.93
N SER A 470 4.70 -16.94 3.86
CA SER A 470 4.00 -17.15 5.11
C SER A 470 2.49 -17.36 4.95
N ASP A 471 1.85 -16.60 4.05
CA ASP A 471 0.41 -16.72 3.77
C ASP A 471 0.07 -18.11 3.21
N LYS A 472 0.93 -18.67 2.35
CA LYS A 472 0.75 -20.01 1.76
C LYS A 472 0.98 -21.12 2.79
N ALA A 473 1.90 -20.91 3.72
CA ALA A 473 2.23 -21.88 4.76
C ALA A 473 1.28 -21.83 5.97
N GLY A 474 0.42 -20.80 6.06
CA GLY A 474 -0.51 -20.61 7.17
C GLY A 474 0.08 -19.93 8.40
N PHE A 475 1.29 -19.36 8.30
CA PHE A 475 1.91 -18.57 9.37
C PHE A 475 1.59 -17.09 9.14
N LEU A 476 0.63 -16.58 9.89
CA LEU A 476 0.16 -15.20 9.74
C LEU A 476 0.94 -14.27 10.66
N PHE A 477 1.85 -13.48 10.09
CA PHE A 477 2.58 -12.43 10.82
C PHE A 477 1.67 -11.20 11.02
N ASP A 478 0.99 -11.15 12.16
CA ASP A 478 0.13 -10.04 12.60
C ASP A 478 0.85 -9.05 13.53
N ASN A 479 2.18 -9.14 13.59
CA ASN A 479 3.06 -8.26 14.33
C ASN A 479 2.83 -6.78 13.98
N GLU A 480 2.92 -5.90 15.00
CA GLU A 480 3.17 -4.49 14.75
C GLU A 480 4.48 -4.33 13.96
N ARG A 481 4.55 -3.31 13.10
CA ARG A 481 5.73 -3.05 12.27
C ARG A 481 6.24 -1.64 12.45
N MET A 482 7.56 -1.49 12.39
CA MET A 482 8.24 -0.20 12.33
C MET A 482 9.23 -0.16 11.16
N ASP A 483 8.94 0.70 10.20
CA ASP A 483 9.85 0.97 9.10
C ASP A 483 10.77 2.15 9.44
N THR A 484 12.06 1.85 9.65
CA THR A 484 13.05 2.87 9.99
C THR A 484 13.27 3.89 8.86
N LEU A 485 13.01 3.56 7.59
CA LEU A 485 13.05 4.52 6.49
C LEU A 485 11.95 5.58 6.65
N THR A 486 10.72 5.13 6.92
CA THR A 486 9.58 6.00 7.16
C THR A 486 9.74 6.82 8.43
N LEU A 487 10.24 6.20 9.51
CA LEU A 487 10.53 6.90 10.77
C LEU A 487 11.67 7.92 10.59
N ALA A 488 12.73 7.59 9.85
CA ALA A 488 13.83 8.50 9.57
C ALA A 488 13.34 9.75 8.83
N LYS A 489 12.54 9.59 7.76
CA LYS A 489 11.93 10.73 7.04
C LYS A 489 11.07 11.63 7.92
N LYS A 490 10.47 11.07 8.97
CA LYS A 490 9.59 11.80 9.89
C LYS A 490 10.38 12.58 10.96
N TYR A 491 11.44 12.00 11.50
CA TYR A 491 12.15 12.53 12.67
C TYR A 491 13.56 13.06 12.38
N ILE A 492 14.07 12.87 11.17
CA ILE A 492 15.35 13.41 10.72
C ILE A 492 15.07 14.38 9.56
N PRO A 493 15.28 15.68 9.75
CA PRO A 493 15.11 16.71 8.72
C PRO A 493 15.92 16.43 7.45
N ASN A 494 15.31 16.69 6.28
CA ASN A 494 15.99 16.58 4.98
C ASN A 494 17.22 17.51 4.84
N SER A 495 17.39 18.48 5.74
CA SER A 495 18.58 19.35 5.80
C SER A 495 19.78 18.67 6.45
N GLU A 496 19.59 17.60 7.23
CA GLU A 496 20.67 16.87 7.90
C GLU A 496 21.29 15.78 7.01
N VAL A 497 20.47 15.13 6.17
CA VAL A 497 20.90 14.02 5.31
C VAL A 497 20.42 14.21 3.86
N PRO A 498 21.27 13.91 2.87
CA PRO A 498 20.91 14.08 1.45
C PRO A 498 19.95 13.00 0.96
N ARG A 499 19.99 11.81 1.58
CA ARG A 499 19.18 10.62 1.27
C ARG A 499 18.96 9.83 2.54
N TYR A 500 17.94 8.96 2.52
CA TYR A 500 17.54 8.14 3.65
C TYR A 500 17.89 6.66 3.46
N SER A 501 18.88 6.32 2.62
CA SER A 501 19.36 4.93 2.58
C SER A 501 20.04 4.59 3.90
N LEU A 502 20.02 3.30 4.27
CA LEU A 502 20.68 2.82 5.48
C LEU A 502 22.16 3.22 5.52
N GLU A 503 22.87 3.08 4.40
CA GLU A 503 24.28 3.50 4.25
C GLU A 503 24.49 4.99 4.60
N GLU A 504 23.66 5.88 4.06
CA GLU A 504 23.82 7.34 4.25
C GLU A 504 23.46 7.74 5.69
N LEU A 505 22.40 7.16 6.23
CA LEU A 505 22.01 7.38 7.62
C LEU A 505 23.05 6.83 8.59
N ALA A 506 23.57 5.63 8.31
CA ALA A 506 24.60 5.01 9.13
C ALA A 506 25.87 5.87 9.16
N LYS A 507 26.32 6.33 7.99
CA LYS A 507 27.44 7.26 7.87
C LYS A 507 27.20 8.57 8.62
N HIS A 508 26.02 9.17 8.48
CA HIS A 508 25.69 10.44 9.13
C HIS A 508 25.71 10.33 10.67
N PHE A 509 25.19 9.23 11.22
CA PHE A 509 25.13 9.03 12.67
C PHE A 509 26.38 8.36 13.26
N GLY A 510 27.34 7.95 12.43
CA GLY A 510 28.52 7.20 12.85
C GLY A 510 28.18 5.78 13.31
N ILE A 511 27.12 5.19 12.77
CA ILE A 511 26.77 3.77 12.95
C ILE A 511 27.78 2.92 12.18
N SER A 512 28.30 1.86 12.80
CA SER A 512 29.17 0.92 12.11
C SER A 512 28.36 0.10 11.10
N HIS A 513 28.67 0.24 9.81
CA HIS A 513 28.04 -0.53 8.73
C HIS A 513 29.12 -1.25 7.89
N ARG A 514 30.01 -1.97 8.58
CA ARG A 514 31.04 -2.80 7.94
C ARG A 514 30.37 -4.01 7.28
N ASN A 515 30.74 -4.32 6.03
CA ASN A 515 30.13 -5.37 5.19
C ASN A 515 28.65 -5.11 4.85
N ALA A 516 28.34 -3.89 4.36
CA ALA A 516 27.04 -3.59 3.76
C ALA A 516 26.63 -4.66 2.75
N HIS A 517 25.34 -5.03 2.73
CA HIS A 517 24.77 -6.13 1.94
C HIS A 517 25.11 -7.53 2.48
N ARG A 518 25.27 -7.63 3.79
CA ARG A 518 25.11 -8.88 4.54
C ARG A 518 23.97 -8.66 5.51
N ALA A 519 22.98 -9.55 5.52
CA ALA A 519 21.72 -9.31 6.23
C ALA A 519 21.93 -8.98 7.72
N MET A 520 22.88 -9.63 8.40
CA MET A 520 23.14 -9.34 9.82
C MET A 520 23.79 -7.97 10.04
N ALA A 521 24.66 -7.50 9.13
CA ALA A 521 25.25 -6.16 9.24
C ALA A 521 24.17 -5.07 9.11
N ASP A 522 23.23 -5.27 8.18
CA ASP A 522 22.12 -4.35 7.93
C ASP A 522 21.10 -4.37 9.09
N VAL A 523 20.83 -5.54 9.68
CA VAL A 523 20.03 -5.68 10.91
C VAL A 523 20.62 -4.89 12.07
N MET A 524 21.94 -4.99 12.26
CA MET A 524 22.64 -4.34 13.37
C MET A 524 22.64 -2.82 13.21
N ALA A 525 22.95 -2.33 12.01
CA ALA A 525 22.87 -0.91 11.69
C ALA A 525 21.44 -0.38 11.82
N THR A 526 20.43 -1.16 11.43
CA THR A 526 19.01 -0.80 11.56
C THR A 526 18.55 -0.73 13.01
N ALA A 527 19.01 -1.64 13.87
CA ALA A 527 18.73 -1.62 15.31
C ALA A 527 19.26 -0.35 15.97
N GLU A 528 20.48 0.02 15.63
CA GLU A 528 21.16 1.21 16.13
C GLU A 528 20.48 2.51 15.64
N LEU A 529 20.11 2.54 14.35
CA LEU A 529 19.35 3.62 13.75
C LEU A 529 17.97 3.78 14.41
N LEU A 530 17.25 2.68 14.66
CA LEU A 530 15.96 2.70 15.36
C LEU A 530 16.10 3.40 16.71
N ARG A 531 17.11 3.04 17.51
CA ARG A 531 17.37 3.64 18.82
C ARG A 531 17.54 5.16 18.71
N ILE A 532 18.35 5.63 17.74
CA ILE A 532 18.57 7.06 17.49
C ILE A 532 17.27 7.78 17.12
N ILE A 533 16.49 7.20 16.21
CA ILE A 533 15.22 7.81 15.78
C ILE A 533 14.23 7.90 16.94
N LEU A 534 14.11 6.83 17.75
CA LEU A 534 13.22 6.83 18.91
C LEU A 534 13.62 7.87 19.97
N LYS A 535 14.92 8.04 20.24
CA LYS A 535 15.39 9.14 21.11
C LYS A 535 15.02 10.52 20.58
N ARG A 536 15.14 10.73 19.28
CA ARG A 536 14.75 12.00 18.66
C ARG A 536 13.25 12.23 18.76
N ALA A 537 12.44 11.17 18.67
CA ALA A 537 11.00 11.24 18.81
C ALA A 537 10.51 11.55 20.23
N GLU A 538 11.37 11.42 21.25
CA GLU A 538 11.08 11.78 22.65
C GLU A 538 11.28 13.28 22.94
N LYS A 539 12.01 13.99 22.07
CA LYS A 539 12.22 15.44 22.14
C LYS A 539 11.12 16.16 21.37
#